data_AF-A0A7K2P8K6-F1
#
_entry.id   AF-A0A7K2P8K6-F1
#
_cell.length_a   1.000
_cell.length_b   1.000
_cell.length_c   1.000
_cell.angle_alpha   90.00
_cell.angle_beta   90.00
_cell.angle_gamma   90.00
#
_symmetry.space_group_name_H-M   'P 1'
#
loop_
_entity.id
_entity.type
_entity.pdbx_description
1 polymer ?
#
loop_
_entity_poly.entity_id
_entity_poly.type
_entity_poly.pdbx_seq_one_letter_code
_entity_poly.pdbx_strand_id
1 'polypeptide(L)'
;GLITPGQSNAGIIPPDITKPGRIGLVSKSGTLTYQLMYELRDVGFSTCVGIGGDPVVGTSHIDCLAAFEDDPDTELIVLIGEIGGDAEERAAAHIRAHVTKPVVAYIAGFTAPEGRT
;
A
#
# COMPACT_ATOMS: atom_id res chain seq x y z
N GLY A 1 -8.89 -5.33 0.85
CA GLY A 1 -10.00 -4.37 0.64
C GLY A 1 -9.43 -3.09 0.09
N LEU A 2 -10.17 -2.35 -0.72
CA LEU A 2 -9.68 -1.14 -1.38
C LEU A 2 -10.72 -0.01 -1.39
N ILE A 3 -10.25 1.23 -1.43
CA ILE A 3 -11.09 2.42 -1.60
C ILE A 3 -10.41 3.43 -2.51
N THR A 4 -11.17 3.98 -3.44
CA THR A 4 -10.84 5.20 -4.19
C THR A 4 -11.77 6.28 -3.65
N PRO A 5 -11.28 7.20 -2.79
CA PRO A 5 -12.12 8.11 -2.04
C PRO A 5 -13.08 8.93 -2.91
N GLY A 6 -14.36 8.94 -2.55
CA GLY A 6 -15.41 9.63 -3.29
C GLY A 6 -15.84 8.96 -4.60
N GLN A 7 -15.23 7.83 -5.00
CA GLN A 7 -15.56 7.11 -6.23
C GLN A 7 -16.09 5.70 -5.97
N SER A 8 -15.32 4.85 -5.29
CA SER A 8 -15.69 3.44 -5.09
C SER A 8 -15.02 2.85 -3.86
N ASN A 9 -15.64 1.81 -3.29
CA ASN A 9 -15.15 1.07 -2.16
C ASN A 9 -15.49 -0.41 -2.29
N ALA A 10 -14.47 -1.26 -2.25
CA ALA A 10 -14.61 -2.70 -2.21
C ALA A 10 -13.94 -3.24 -0.93
N GLY A 11 -14.72 -3.28 0.15
CA GLY A 11 -14.27 -3.73 1.46
C GLY A 11 -15.03 -3.05 2.59
N ILE A 12 -14.36 -2.93 3.73
CA ILE A 12 -14.91 -2.35 4.97
C ILE A 12 -14.18 -1.06 5.38
N ILE A 13 -13.46 -0.43 4.47
CA ILE A 13 -12.75 0.82 4.76
C ILE A 13 -13.81 1.93 4.89
N PRO A 14 -13.93 2.64 6.02
CA PRO A 14 -14.92 3.69 6.16
C PRO A 14 -14.62 4.86 5.22
N PRO A 15 -15.57 5.31 4.38
CA PRO A 15 -15.34 6.37 3.41
C PRO A 15 -15.20 7.76 4.07
N ASP A 16 -15.70 7.94 5.28
CA ASP A 16 -15.67 9.19 6.04
C ASP A 16 -14.30 9.52 6.64
N ILE A 17 -13.43 8.52 6.81
CA ILE A 17 -12.06 8.71 7.31
C ILE A 17 -11.01 8.78 6.19
N THR A 18 -11.39 8.51 4.94
CA THR A 18 -10.46 8.49 3.80
C THR A 18 -10.82 9.60 2.83
N LYS A 19 -9.95 10.60 2.71
CA LYS A 19 -10.18 11.78 1.85
C LYS A 19 -9.47 11.64 0.50
N PRO A 20 -10.04 12.20 -0.60
CA PRO A 20 -9.36 12.28 -1.88
C PRO A 20 -8.05 13.07 -1.78
N GLY A 21 -7.04 12.65 -2.54
CA GLY A 21 -5.72 13.26 -2.61
C GLY A 21 -4.84 12.55 -3.63
N ARG A 22 -3.52 12.62 -3.47
CA ARG A 22 -2.55 12.19 -4.50
C ARG A 22 -1.65 11.02 -4.11
N ILE A 23 -1.92 10.40 -2.96
CA ILE A 23 -1.14 9.28 -2.45
C ILE A 23 -1.79 7.96 -2.86
N GLY A 24 -1.06 7.11 -3.57
CA GLY A 24 -1.40 5.69 -3.73
C GLY A 24 -0.86 4.91 -2.54
N LEU A 25 -1.72 4.20 -1.80
CA LEU A 25 -1.34 3.43 -0.61
C LEU A 25 -1.55 1.93 -0.85
N VAL A 26 -0.51 1.12 -0.66
CA VAL A 26 -0.62 -0.35 -0.58
C VAL A 26 -0.07 -0.86 0.74
N SER A 27 -0.78 -1.77 1.39
CA SER A 27 -0.39 -2.30 2.70
C SER A 27 -0.80 -3.77 2.92
N LYS A 28 0.09 -4.58 3.50
CA LYS A 28 -0.26 -5.91 4.04
C LYS A 28 -1.05 -5.80 5.36
N SER A 29 -0.77 -4.77 6.16
CA SER A 29 -1.35 -4.59 7.50
C SER A 29 -2.62 -3.72 7.49
N GLY A 30 -3.73 -4.28 7.95
CA GLY A 30 -4.98 -3.53 8.12
C GLY A 30 -4.84 -2.37 9.11
N THR A 31 -4.20 -2.61 10.26
CA THR A 31 -4.00 -1.57 11.29
C THR A 31 -3.13 -0.43 10.78
N LEU A 32 -2.01 -0.71 10.11
CA LEU A 32 -1.15 0.34 9.57
C LEU A 32 -1.82 1.10 8.42
N THR A 33 -2.71 0.44 7.67
CA THR A 33 -3.54 1.11 6.65
C THR A 33 -4.36 2.23 7.28
N TYR A 34 -5.10 1.92 8.36
CA TYR A 34 -5.92 2.92 9.06
C TYR A 34 -5.07 3.99 9.75
N GLN A 35 -3.92 3.63 10.31
CA GLN A 35 -3.00 4.62 10.88
C GLN A 35 -2.55 5.62 9.82
N LEU A 36 -2.14 5.15 8.64
CA LEU A 36 -1.70 6.06 7.57
C LEU A 36 -2.84 6.91 7.03
N MET A 37 -4.05 6.35 6.93
CA MET A 37 -5.25 7.14 6.59
C MET A 37 -5.45 8.30 7.56
N TYR A 38 -5.21 8.09 8.86
CA TYR A 38 -5.29 9.13 9.86
C TYR A 38 -4.13 10.14 9.78
N GLU A 39 -2.88 9.67 9.69
CA GLU A 39 -1.68 10.54 9.70
C GLU A 39 -1.57 11.38 8.43
N LEU A 40 -1.99 10.85 7.29
CA LEU A 40 -1.91 11.52 5.98
C LEU A 40 -3.25 12.15 5.55
N ARG A 41 -4.22 12.26 6.46
CA ARG A 41 -5.58 12.74 6.16
C ARG A 41 -5.65 14.14 5.54
N ASP A 42 -4.65 14.98 5.79
CA ASP A 42 -4.60 16.35 5.26
C ASP A 42 -4.03 16.40 3.83
N VAL A 43 -3.37 15.33 3.38
CA VAL A 43 -2.88 15.16 2.01
C VAL A 43 -3.86 14.33 1.17
N GLY A 44 -4.45 13.29 1.77
CA GLY A 44 -5.42 12.41 1.14
C GLY A 44 -4.82 11.39 0.17
N PHE A 45 -5.69 10.58 -0.44
CA PHE A 45 -5.31 9.42 -1.24
C PHE A 45 -6.01 9.39 -2.60
N SER A 46 -5.28 8.94 -3.62
CA SER A 46 -5.87 8.58 -4.92
C SER A 46 -6.63 7.27 -4.76
N THR A 47 -5.94 6.22 -4.29
CA THR A 47 -6.51 4.91 -3.96
C THR A 47 -5.71 4.24 -2.83
N CYS A 48 -6.41 3.58 -1.92
CA CYS A 48 -5.82 2.76 -0.86
C CYS A 48 -6.17 1.29 -1.06
N VAL A 49 -5.18 0.40 -0.96
CA VAL A 49 -5.34 -1.06 -1.12
C VAL A 49 -4.70 -1.78 0.07
N GLY A 50 -5.54 -2.44 0.87
CA GLY A 50 -5.10 -3.44 1.84
C GLY A 50 -5.05 -4.82 1.17
N ILE A 51 -3.85 -5.32 0.86
CA ILE A 51 -3.63 -6.62 0.19
C ILE A 51 -3.67 -7.83 1.14
N GLY A 52 -3.55 -7.57 2.45
CA GLY A 52 -3.53 -8.61 3.48
C GLY A 52 -2.16 -9.28 3.65
N GLY A 53 -1.98 -9.96 4.78
CA GLY A 53 -0.73 -10.65 5.14
C GLY A 53 -0.74 -12.16 4.87
N ASP A 54 -1.82 -12.69 4.28
CA ASP A 54 -1.93 -14.12 4.02
C ASP A 54 -0.88 -14.59 3.00
N PRO A 55 -0.40 -15.85 3.07
CA PRO A 55 0.61 -16.36 2.14
C PRO A 55 0.17 -16.41 0.68
N VAL A 56 -1.14 -16.46 0.43
CA VAL A 56 -1.75 -16.44 -0.90
C VAL A 56 -2.65 -15.22 -0.99
N VAL A 57 -2.20 -14.24 -1.76
CA VAL A 57 -2.92 -12.98 -1.99
C VAL A 57 -3.51 -12.94 -3.40
N GLY A 58 -4.67 -12.31 -3.54
CA GLY A 58 -5.28 -12.07 -4.86
C GLY A 58 -4.66 -10.89 -5.62
N THR A 59 -4.12 -9.91 -4.89
CA THR A 59 -3.44 -8.73 -5.43
C THR A 59 -2.13 -8.54 -4.69
N SER A 60 -1.03 -8.41 -5.42
CA SER A 60 0.31 -8.26 -4.86
C SER A 60 0.75 -6.79 -4.79
N HIS A 61 1.86 -6.53 -4.09
CA HIS A 61 2.52 -5.22 -4.13
C HIS A 61 2.84 -4.77 -5.56
N ILE A 62 3.29 -5.70 -6.43
CA ILE A 62 3.68 -5.38 -7.80
C ILE A 62 2.46 -4.95 -8.62
N ASP A 63 1.33 -5.64 -8.45
CA ASP A 63 0.09 -5.27 -9.14
C ASP A 63 -0.36 -3.85 -8.75
N CYS A 64 -0.29 -3.52 -7.45
CA CYS A 64 -0.58 -2.18 -6.98
C CYS A 64 0.43 -1.14 -7.47
N LEU A 65 1.73 -1.46 -7.46
CA LEU A 65 2.79 -0.55 -7.95
C LEU A 65 2.60 -0.21 -9.42
N ALA A 66 2.30 -1.21 -10.27
CA ALA A 66 2.02 -0.99 -11.68
C ALA A 66 0.75 -0.14 -11.86
N ALA A 67 -0.33 -0.46 -11.15
CA ALA A 67 -1.56 0.32 -11.21
C ALA A 67 -1.37 1.79 -10.76
N PHE A 68 -0.57 2.00 -9.71
CA PHE A 68 -0.26 3.34 -9.23
C PHE A 68 0.68 4.11 -10.15
N GLU A 69 1.62 3.44 -10.84
CA GLU A 69 2.44 4.07 -11.88
C GLU A 69 1.56 4.56 -13.04
N ASP A 70 0.58 3.76 -13.46
CA ASP A 70 -0.33 4.09 -14.56
C ASP A 70 -1.43 5.11 -14.19
N ASP A 71 -1.73 5.28 -12.90
CA ASP A 71 -2.79 6.18 -12.42
C ASP A 71 -2.35 7.66 -12.42
N PRO A 72 -2.91 8.54 -13.28
CA PRO A 72 -2.53 9.94 -13.34
C PRO A 72 -2.82 10.74 -12.06
N ASP A 73 -3.73 10.27 -11.20
CA ASP A 73 -4.05 10.94 -9.94
C ASP A 73 -3.07 10.61 -8.80
N THR A 74 -2.27 9.56 -8.99
CA THR A 74 -1.21 9.17 -8.04
C THR A 74 0.10 9.91 -8.35
N GLU A 75 0.59 10.72 -7.41
CA GLU A 75 1.89 11.42 -7.49
C GLU A 75 2.96 10.85 -6.53
N LEU A 76 2.54 10.15 -5.48
CA LEU A 76 3.42 9.51 -4.50
C LEU A 76 2.85 8.14 -4.12
N ILE A 77 3.71 7.12 -4.07
CA ILE A 77 3.32 5.79 -3.63
C ILE A 77 3.86 5.55 -2.21
N VAL A 78 2.98 5.10 -1.32
CA VAL A 78 3.33 4.63 0.01
C VAL A 78 3.10 3.13 0.08
N LEU A 79 4.15 2.38 0.41
CA LEU A 79 4.13 0.93 0.53
C LEU A 79 4.41 0.53 1.98
N ILE A 80 3.50 -0.25 2.57
CA ILE A 80 3.66 -0.83 3.89
C ILE A 80 3.75 -2.36 3.76
N GLY A 81 4.98 -2.85 3.88
CA GLY A 81 5.29 -4.27 3.88
C GLY A 81 5.45 -4.82 5.29
N GLU A 82 5.69 -6.13 5.36
CA GLU A 82 5.96 -6.86 6.59
C GLU A 82 6.95 -7.98 6.27
N ILE A 83 7.91 -8.23 7.17
CA ILE A 83 8.85 -9.36 7.02
C ILE A 83 8.11 -10.68 6.72
N GLY A 84 8.81 -11.60 6.05
CA GLY A 84 8.31 -12.93 5.71
C GLY A 84 8.05 -13.08 4.22
N GLY A 85 8.71 -14.08 3.62
CA GLY A 85 8.73 -14.28 2.18
C GLY A 85 9.72 -13.35 1.48
N ASP A 86 9.49 -13.11 0.18
CA ASP A 86 10.33 -12.32 -0.72
C ASP A 86 9.55 -11.22 -1.47
N ALA A 87 8.33 -10.91 -1.01
CA ALA A 87 7.40 -10.04 -1.73
C ALA A 87 7.92 -8.61 -1.80
N GLU A 88 8.52 -8.13 -0.71
CA GLU A 88 9.12 -6.81 -0.56
C GLU A 88 10.38 -6.65 -1.43
N GLU A 89 11.24 -7.66 -1.52
CA GLU A 89 12.41 -7.67 -2.39
C GLU A 89 12.02 -7.67 -3.87
N ARG A 90 11.01 -8.46 -4.24
CA ARG A 90 10.46 -8.44 -5.61
C ARG A 90 9.81 -7.10 -5.93
N ALA A 91 9.11 -6.49 -4.97
CA ALA A 91 8.58 -5.13 -5.12
C ALA A 91 9.71 -4.12 -5.34
N ALA A 92 10.80 -4.19 -4.56
CA ALA A 92 11.96 -3.31 -4.72
C ALA A 92 12.63 -3.46 -6.11
N ALA A 93 12.79 -4.70 -6.59
CA ALA A 93 13.30 -4.96 -7.92
C ALA A 93 12.38 -4.40 -9.01
N HIS A 94 11.06 -4.53 -8.84
CA HIS A 94 10.07 -3.97 -9.76
C HIS A 94 10.10 -2.44 -9.76
N ILE A 95 10.14 -1.80 -8.59
CA ILE A 95 10.25 -0.34 -8.43
C ILE A 95 11.46 0.17 -9.21
N ARG A 96 12.64 -0.44 -9.00
CA ARG A 96 13.87 -0.04 -9.70
C ARG A 96 13.74 -0.12 -11.23
N ALA A 97 13.00 -1.10 -11.74
CA ALA A 97 12.95 -1.38 -13.17
C ALA A 97 11.81 -0.65 -13.89
N HIS A 98 10.70 -0.34 -13.21
CA HIS A 98 9.45 0.08 -13.88
C HIS A 98 8.75 1.28 -13.25
N VAL A 99 9.04 1.65 -12.01
CA VAL A 99 8.30 2.72 -11.32
C VAL A 99 9.11 4.01 -11.38
N THR A 100 8.52 5.07 -11.93
CA THR A 100 9.16 6.38 -12.03
C THR A 100 8.67 7.36 -10.97
N LYS A 101 7.47 7.11 -10.43
CA LYS A 101 6.91 7.89 -9.31
C LYS A 101 7.71 7.65 -8.02
N PRO A 102 7.81 8.67 -7.15
CA PRO A 102 8.47 8.50 -5.87
C PRO A 102 7.74 7.44 -5.03
N VAL A 103 8.53 6.57 -4.39
CA VAL A 103 8.02 5.51 -3.49
C VAL A 103 8.64 5.68 -2.11
N VAL A 104 7.80 5.71 -1.08
CA VAL A 104 8.21 5.62 0.33
C VAL A 104 7.76 4.27 0.86
N ALA A 105 8.71 3.45 1.30
CA ALA A 105 8.42 2.11 1.83
C ALA A 105 8.79 2.00 3.31
N TYR A 106 7.92 1.37 4.09
CA TYR A 106 8.21 0.93 5.45
C TYR A 106 7.94 -0.56 5.57
N ILE A 107 8.92 -1.32 6.05
CA ILE A 107 8.82 -2.77 6.25
C ILE A 107 8.74 -3.04 7.76
N ALA A 108 7.59 -3.51 8.21
CA ALA A 108 7.36 -3.84 9.62
C ALA A 108 8.05 -5.15 10.03
N GLY A 109 8.34 -5.30 11.33
CA GLY A 109 8.89 -6.55 11.90
C GLY A 109 10.35 -6.50 12.33
N PHE A 110 10.94 -5.31 12.47
CA PHE A 110 12.35 -5.13 12.86
C PHE A 110 12.76 -5.78 14.21
N THR A 111 11.81 -6.08 15.11
CA THR A 111 12.08 -6.77 16.38
C THR A 111 11.81 -8.27 16.34
N ALA A 112 11.48 -8.84 15.17
CA ALA A 112 11.20 -10.26 15.08
C ALA A 112 12.49 -11.07 15.33
N PRO A 113 12.41 -12.19 16.08
CA PRO A 113 13.56 -13.06 16.28
C PRO A 113 14.04 -13.64 14.94
N GLU A 114 15.36 -13.72 14.76
CA GLU A 114 15.94 -14.43 13.61
C GLU A 114 15.40 -15.87 13.54
N GLY A 115 15.06 -16.32 12.33
CA GLY A 115 14.54 -17.67 12.09
C GLY A 115 13.05 -17.86 12.36
N ARG A 116 12.30 -16.79 12.65
CA ARG A 116 10.83 -16.80 12.55
C ARG A 116 10.38 -16.01 11.32
N THR A 117 10.07 -16.74 10.25
CA THR A 117 9.45 -16.24 9.02
C THR A 117 8.35 -17.19 8.60
#